data_AF-A0A819ZUC9-F1
#
_entry.id   AF-A0A819ZUC9-F1
#
_cell.length_a   1.000
_cell.length_b   1.000
_cell.length_c   1.000
_cell.angle_alpha   90.00
_cell.angle_beta   90.00
_cell.angle_gamma   90.00
#
_symmetry.space_group_name_H-M   'P 1'
#
loop_
_entity.id
_entity.type
_entity.pdbx_description
1 polymer ?
#
loop_
_entity_poly.entity_id
_entity_poly.type
_entity_poly.pdbx_seq_one_letter_code
_entity_poly.pdbx_strand_id
1 'polypeptide(L)'
;MAHTALNDEEIKEYFDTPDEFDQKIKTLADFIRNAKHFIVYTGAGISTSAGINDFRGPTGVWTARARGFVPPTPTVRNPEPTL
;
A
#
# COMPACT_ATOMS: atom_id res chain seq x y z
N MET A 1 29.29 4.78 -4.36
CA MET A 1 28.11 4.09 -4.93
C MET A 1 27.33 3.43 -3.79
N ALA A 2 26.66 4.22 -2.95
CA ALA A 2 25.75 3.73 -1.89
C ALA A 2 25.05 4.93 -1.22
N HIS A 3 24.18 5.62 -1.96
CA HIS A 3 23.26 6.62 -1.39
C HIS A 3 21.79 6.32 -1.79
N THR A 4 21.52 5.12 -2.34
CA THR A 4 20.21 4.73 -2.88
C THR A 4 19.47 3.72 -2.00
N ALA A 5 20.01 3.40 -0.82
CA ALA A 5 19.24 2.63 0.15
C ALA A 5 18.15 3.56 0.70
N LEU A 6 16.90 3.28 0.36
CA LEU A 6 15.74 3.89 1.03
C LEU A 6 15.98 3.76 2.54
N ASN A 7 15.91 4.87 3.26
CA ASN A 7 16.16 4.84 4.69
C ASN A 7 14.99 4.12 5.38
N ASP A 8 15.26 3.43 6.50
CA ASP A 8 14.23 2.63 7.18
C ASP A 8 13.08 3.49 7.73
N GLU A 9 13.27 4.81 7.84
CA GLU A 9 12.21 5.77 8.17
C GLU A 9 11.22 5.99 7.02
N GLU A 10 11.70 6.06 5.77
CA GLU A 10 10.86 6.27 4.57
C GLU A 10 9.89 5.11 4.30
N ILE A 11 10.27 3.90 4.68
CA ILE A 11 9.47 2.68 4.45
C ILE A 11 8.72 2.22 5.70
N LYS A 12 8.80 2.97 6.80
CA LYS A 12 8.13 2.61 8.05
C LYS A 12 6.62 2.62 7.87
N GLU A 13 5.97 1.52 8.23
CA GLU A 13 4.51 1.44 8.26
C GLU A 13 3.97 2.04 9.57
N TYR A 14 2.83 2.72 9.46
CA TYR A 14 2.14 3.33 10.59
C TYR A 14 0.75 2.71 10.72
N PHE A 15 0.40 2.34 11.94
CA PHE A 15 -0.88 1.72 12.27
C PHE A 15 -1.55 2.57 13.34
N ASP A 16 -2.74 3.08 13.01
CA ASP A 16 -3.58 3.80 13.96
C ASP A 16 -4.08 2.86 15.06
N THR A 17 -4.36 3.40 16.25
CA THR A 17 -5.11 2.65 17.26
C THR A 17 -6.56 2.41 16.79
N PRO A 18 -7.27 1.38 17.31
CA PRO A 18 -8.65 1.10 16.89
C PRO A 18 -9.59 2.31 17.02
N ASP A 19 -9.48 3.07 18.11
CA ASP A 19 -10.32 4.25 18.34
C ASP A 19 -10.03 5.38 17.34
N GLU A 20 -8.74 5.65 17.05
CA GLU A 20 -8.33 6.62 16.05
C GLU A 20 -8.78 6.22 14.65
N PHE A 21 -8.65 4.94 14.30
CA PHE A 21 -9.10 4.39 13.04
C PHE A 21 -10.61 4.60 12.87
N ASP A 22 -11.42 4.20 13.84
CA ASP A 22 -12.88 4.35 13.80
C ASP A 22 -13.31 5.81 13.65
N GLN A 23 -12.63 6.72 14.35
CA GLN A 23 -12.91 8.15 14.26
C GLN A 23 -12.57 8.72 12.86
N LYS A 24 -11.42 8.34 12.29
CA LYS A 24 -11.03 8.76 10.93
C LYS A 24 -11.98 8.20 9.88
N ILE A 25 -12.39 6.94 9.99
CA ILE A 25 -13.33 6.31 9.06
C ILE A 25 -14.70 6.98 9.09
N LYS A 26 -15.23 7.31 10.29
CA LYS A 26 -16.49 8.06 10.41
C LYS A 26 -16.40 9.42 9.70
N THR A 27 -15.31 10.14 9.94
CA THR A 27 -15.05 11.44 9.32
C THR A 27 -14.96 11.34 7.79
N LEU A 28 -14.23 10.36 7.27
CA LEU A 28 -14.13 10.11 5.84
C LEU A 28 -15.50 9.78 5.22
N ALA A 29 -16.30 8.94 5.88
CA ALA A 29 -17.63 8.59 5.39
C ALA A 29 -18.54 9.83 5.28
N ASP A 30 -18.45 10.75 6.24
CA ASP A 30 -19.19 12.01 6.19
C ASP A 30 -18.71 12.92 5.05
N PHE A 31 -17.40 13.00 4.80
CA PHE A 31 -16.88 13.74 3.64
C PHE A 31 -17.38 13.16 2.31
N ILE A 32 -17.40 11.83 2.18
CA ILE A 32 -17.90 11.17 0.96
C ILE A 32 -19.39 11.45 0.75
N ARG A 33 -20.23 11.33 1.79
CA ARG A 33 -21.68 11.57 1.69
C ARG A 33 -22.02 13.00 1.30
N ASN A 34 -21.24 13.97 1.77
CA ASN A 34 -21.48 15.39 1.53
C ASN A 34 -20.79 15.93 0.27
N ALA A 35 -19.94 15.13 -0.39
CA ALA A 35 -19.23 15.56 -1.58
C ALA A 35 -20.17 15.64 -2.79
N LYS A 36 -20.21 16.79 -3.47
CA LYS A 36 -20.89 16.92 -4.77
C LYS A 36 -20.20 16.08 -5.86
N HIS A 37 -18.88 15.99 -5.78
CA HIS A 37 -18.04 15.20 -6.69
C HIS A 37 -16.93 14.53 -5.86
N PHE A 38 -16.91 13.21 -5.86
CA PHE A 38 -15.91 12.41 -5.15
C PHE A 38 -14.98 11.72 -6.15
N ILE A 39 -13.67 11.90 -6.00
CA ILE A 39 -12.63 11.36 -6.88
C ILE A 39 -11.61 10.65 -6.00
N VAL A 40 -11.24 9.43 -6.38
CA VAL A 40 -10.25 8.60 -5.68
C VAL A 40 -9.02 8.45 -6.55
N TYR A 41 -7.84 8.70 -5.98
CA TYR A 41 -6.56 8.37 -6.59
C TYR A 41 -6.03 7.11 -5.93
N THR A 42 -5.75 6.08 -6.72
CA THR A 42 -5.21 4.80 -6.23
C THR A 42 -3.78 4.59 -6.71
N GLY A 43 -3.02 3.82 -5.92
CA GLY A 43 -1.68 3.38 -6.27
C GLY A 43 -1.54 1.87 -6.09
N ALA A 44 -0.32 1.33 -6.22
CA ALA A 44 -0.09 -0.11 -6.13
C ALA A 44 -0.49 -0.72 -4.77
N GLY A 45 -0.48 0.08 -3.70
CA GLY A 45 -0.81 -0.37 -2.35
C GLY A 45 -2.18 -1.03 -2.19
N ILE A 46 -3.19 -0.69 -3.01
CA ILE A 46 -4.52 -1.32 -2.91
C ILE A 46 -4.51 -2.78 -3.39
N SER A 47 -3.54 -3.14 -4.23
CA SER A 47 -3.45 -4.46 -4.87
C SER A 47 -2.57 -5.45 -4.09
N THR A 48 -1.94 -5.02 -2.99
CA THR A 48 -1.06 -5.88 -2.18
C THR A 48 -1.81 -7.04 -1.53
N SER A 49 -3.06 -6.82 -1.12
CA SER A 49 -3.96 -7.86 -0.60
C SER A 49 -4.31 -8.93 -1.65
N ALA A 50 -4.22 -8.59 -2.94
CA ALA A 50 -4.40 -9.52 -4.05
C ALA A 50 -3.09 -10.24 -4.46
N GLY A 51 -2.02 -10.11 -3.67
CA GLY A 51 -0.72 -10.72 -3.95
C GLY A 51 0.14 -9.98 -4.98
N ILE A 52 -0.26 -8.76 -5.37
CA ILE A 52 0.53 -7.90 -6.27
C ILE A 52 1.36 -6.95 -5.41
N ASN A 53 2.68 -7.16 -5.39
CA ASN A 53 3.59 -6.32 -4.63
C ASN A 53 3.51 -4.85 -5.06
N ASP A 54 3.63 -3.95 -4.09
CA ASP A 54 3.80 -2.54 -4.39
C ASP A 54 5.23 -2.22 -4.87
N PHE A 55 5.50 -0.92 -5.06
CA PHE A 55 6.80 -0.46 -5.52
C PHE A 55 7.77 -0.09 -4.39
N ARG A 56 7.27 0.49 -3.29
CA ARG A 56 8.10 1.25 -2.33
C ARG A 56 7.82 0.93 -0.86
N GLY A 57 6.87 0.05 -0.55
CA GLY A 57 6.67 -0.44 0.81
C GLY A 57 7.85 -1.30 1.28
N PRO A 58 7.78 -1.82 2.52
CA PRO A 58 8.85 -2.65 3.10
C PRO A 58 9.30 -3.82 2.22
N THR A 59 8.36 -4.40 1.47
CA THR A 59 8.57 -5.53 0.55
C THR A 59 8.41 -5.13 -0.93
N GLY A 60 8.35 -3.83 -1.22
CA GLY A 60 8.12 -3.29 -2.56
C GLY A 60 9.24 -3.62 -3.53
N VAL A 61 8.93 -3.62 -4.83
CA VAL A 61 9.87 -4.00 -5.91
C VAL A 61 11.17 -3.19 -5.87
N TRP A 62 11.10 -1.87 -5.65
CA TRP A 62 12.27 -1.01 -5.60
C TRP A 62 13.02 -1.13 -4.27
N THR A 63 12.30 -1.33 -3.17
CA THR A 63 12.88 -1.61 -1.85
C THR A 63 13.69 -2.90 -1.86
N ALA A 64 13.14 -3.97 -2.43
CA ALA A 64 13.82 -5.25 -2.60
C ALA A 64 15.09 -5.09 -3.45
N ARG A 65 14.99 -4.44 -4.60
CA ARG A 65 16.14 -4.19 -5.50
C ARG A 65 17.23 -3.36 -4.83
N ALA A 66 16.86 -2.29 -4.10
CA ALA A 66 17.81 -1.45 -3.38
C ALA A 66 18.56 -2.21 -2.28
N ARG A 67 17.92 -3.22 -1.67
CA ARG A 67 18.48 -4.11 -0.66
C ARG A 67 19.19 -5.34 -1.24
N GLY A 68 19.29 -5.47 -2.57
CA GLY A 68 19.92 -6.60 -3.24
C GLY A 68 19.09 -7.89 -3.27
N PHE A 69 17.80 -7.82 -2.96
CA PHE A 69 16.87 -8.94 -3.02
C PHE A 69 16.15 -8.99 -4.38
N VAL A 70 15.84 -10.21 -4.84
CA VAL A 70 14.96 -10.42 -5.98
C VAL A 70 13.51 -10.25 -5.49
N PRO A 71 12.74 -9.30 -6.04
CA PRO A 71 11.34 -9.13 -5.64
C PRO A 71 10.53 -10.37 -6.01
N PRO A 72 9.53 -10.76 -5.19
CA PRO A 72 8.69 -11.90 -5.49
C PRO A 72 7.99 -11.72 -6.85
N THR A 73 8.02 -12.75 -7.68
CA THR A 73 7.26 -12.77 -8.94
C THR A 73 5.77 -12.66 -8.62
N PRO A 74 4.99 -11.81 -9.30
CA PRO A 74 3.55 -11.75 -9.12
C PRO A 74 2.95 -13.15 -9.29
N THR A 75 2.24 -13.63 -8.28
CA THR A 75 1.58 -14.95 -8.29
C THR A 75 0.33 -14.99 -9.17
N VAL A 76 0.00 -13.88 -9.84
CA VAL A 76 -1.11 -13.75 -10.79
C VAL A 76 -0.79 -14.50 -12.10
N ARG A 77 -0.55 -15.80 -12.00
CA ARG A 77 -0.56 -16.71 -13.14
C ARG A 77 -1.92 -17.40 -13.30
N ASN A 78 -2.77 -17.39 -12.26
CA ASN A 78 -4.14 -17.90 -12.31
C ASN A 78 -5.00 -17.26 -11.19
N PRO A 79 -5.76 -16.18 -11.44
CA PRO A 79 -6.70 -15.65 -10.46
C PRO A 79 -7.89 -16.61 -10.34
N GLU A 80 -8.00 -17.33 -9.22
CA GLU A 80 -9.24 -18.02 -8.85
C GLU A 80 -10.31 -16.96 -8.52
N PRO A 81 -11.54 -17.05 -9.06
CA PRO A 81 -12.62 -16.14 -8.69
C PRO A 81 -12.91 -16.26 -7.19
N THR A 82 -12.87 -15.15 -6.47
CA THR A 82 -13.37 -15.10 -5.09
C THR A 82 -14.89 -15.23 -5.13
N LEU A 83 -15.41 -16.36 -4.63
CA LEU A 83 -16.84 -16.58 -4.30
C LEU A 83 -17.06 -16.40 -2.81
#